data_AF-A0A552F4S4-F1
#
_entry.id   AF-A0A552F4S4-F1
#
_cell.length_a   1.000
_cell.length_b   1.000
_cell.length_c   1.000
_cell.angle_alpha   90.00
_cell.angle_beta   90.00
_cell.angle_gamma   90.00
#
_symmetry.space_group_name_H-M   'P 1'
#
loop_
_entity.id
_entity.type
_entity.pdbx_description
1 polymer ?
#
loop_
_entity_poly.entity_id
_entity_poly.type
_entity_poly.pdbx_seq_one_letter_code
_entity_poly.pdbx_strand_id
1 'polypeptide(L)' 'MKGINFVINEKGEKKAVLIDLEEWGELWEDFSDILVSRSRENELEISWDELKQELETENTLNE' A
#
# COMPACT_ATOMS: atom_id res chain seq x y z
N MET A 1 11.39 7.73 19.77
CA MET A 1 10.52 8.31 18.72
C MET A 1 9.12 8.32 19.27
N LYS A 2 8.49 9.49 19.35
CA LYS A 2 7.10 9.62 19.79
C LYS A 2 6.19 9.06 18.70
N GLY A 3 5.04 8.49 19.08
CA GLY A 3 4.08 7.93 18.12
C GLY A 3 4.50 6.62 17.43
N ILE A 4 5.63 6.00 17.79
CA ILE A 4 6.08 4.72 17.22
C ILE A 4 6.25 3.68 18.33
N ASN A 5 5.44 2.63 18.30
CA ASN A 5 5.50 1.53 19.25
C ASN A 5 5.79 0.22 18.51
N PHE A 6 6.61 -0.65 19.11
CA PHE A 6 6.96 -1.94 18.50
C PHE A 6 6.31 -3.10 19.25
N VAL A 7 5.77 -4.06 18.49
CA VAL A 7 5.44 -5.39 19.00
C VAL A 7 6.69 -6.25 18.92
N ILE A 8 7.13 -6.76 20.06
CA ILE A 8 8.33 -7.60 20.19
C ILE A 8 7.94 -9.05 20.49
N ASN A 9 8.70 -10.01 19.98
CA ASN A 9 8.52 -11.41 20.35
C ASN A 9 9.25 -11.75 21.67
N GLU A 10 9.12 -13.00 22.11
CA GLU A 10 9.76 -13.51 23.33
C GLU A 10 11.30 -13.45 23.31
N LYS A 11 11.91 -13.37 22.12
CA LYS A 11 13.36 -13.21 21.95
C LYS A 11 13.80 -11.74 21.93
N GLY A 12 12.87 -10.80 22.06
CA GLY A 12 13.13 -9.36 21.98
C GLY A 12 13.25 -8.81 20.55
N GLU A 13 12.90 -9.59 19.53
CA GLU A 13 12.92 -9.16 18.13
C GLU A 13 11.64 -8.39 17.78
N LYS A 14 11.77 -7.26 17.09
CA LYS A 14 10.64 -6.50 16.56
C LYS A 14 9.93 -7.31 15.47
N LYS A 15 8.61 -7.49 15.59
CA LYS A 15 7.76 -8.20 14.61
C LYS A 15 6.72 -7.32 13.93
N ALA A 16 6.25 -6.28 14.62
CA ALA A 16 5.34 -5.31 14.04
C ALA A 16 5.57 -3.93 14.66
N VAL A 17 4.97 -2.92 14.05
CA VAL A 17 5.03 -1.54 14.50
C VAL A 17 3.62 -0.94 14.46
N LEU A 18 3.27 -0.17 15.49
CA LEU A 18 2.10 0.71 15.51
C LEU A 18 2.62 2.14 15.34
N ILE A 19 2.11 2.83 14.33
CA ILE A 19 2.52 4.17 13.94
C ILE A 19 1.33 5.11 14.14
N ASP A 20 1.55 6.20 14.85
CA ASP A 20 0.60 7.31 14.96
C ASP A 20 0.55 8.08 13.64
N LEU A 21 -0.59 8.03 12.97
CA LEU A 21 -0.79 8.66 11.66
C LEU A 21 -1.04 10.17 11.77
N GLU A 22 -1.40 10.71 12.94
CA GLU A 22 -1.47 12.17 13.12
C GLU A 22 -0.06 12.78 13.10
N GLU A 23 0.93 12.05 13.62
CA GLU A 23 2.32 12.52 13.67
C GLU A 23 3.15 12.09 12.45
N TRP A 24 2.86 10.90 11.89
CA TRP A 24 3.70 10.26 10.86
C TRP A 24 2.94 9.80 9.61
N GLY A 25 1.70 10.26 9.42
CA GLY A 25 0.83 9.80 8.33
C GLY A 25 1.42 9.96 6.94
N GLU A 26 1.99 11.12 6.63
CA GLU A 26 2.62 11.40 5.32
C GLU A 26 3.77 10.43 5.02
N LEU A 27 4.64 10.19 6.01
CA LEU A 27 5.76 9.25 5.83
C LEU A 27 5.28 7.79 5.71
N TRP A 28 4.19 7.44 6.39
CA TRP A 28 3.57 6.13 6.28
C TRP A 28 2.95 5.91 4.89
N GLU A 29 2.33 6.93 4.30
CA GLU A 29 1.79 6.89 2.94
C GLU A 29 2.88 6.51 1.93
N ASP A 30 4.00 7.24 1.91
CA ASP A 30 5.14 6.96 1.03
C ASP A 30 5.65 5.51 1.17
N PHE A 31 5.73 5.03 2.42
CA PHE A 31 6.16 3.66 2.69
C PHE A 31 5.14 2.63 2.19
N SER A 32 3.85 2.88 2.41
CA SER A 32 2.75 2.02 1.97
C SER A 32 2.69 1.91 0.45
N ASP A 33 2.84 3.03 -0.27
CA ASP A 33 2.82 3.06 -1.73
C ASP A 33 3.92 2.19 -2.35
N ILE A 34 5.13 2.23 -1.77
CA ILE A 34 6.24 1.37 -2.20
C ILE A 34 5.90 -0.11 -1.98
N LEU A 35 5.28 -0.47 -0.86
CA LEU A 35 4.87 -1.85 -0.59
C LEU A 35 3.81 -2.33 -1.59
N VAL A 36 2.81 -1.50 -1.89
CA VAL A 36 1.79 -1.78 -2.90
C VAL A 36 2.45 -1.98 -4.26
N SER A 37 3.30 -1.05 -4.69
CA SER A 37 4.02 -1.16 -5.97
C SER A 37 4.82 -2.46 -6.08
N ARG A 38 5.58 -2.83 -5.04
CA ARG A 38 6.35 -4.09 -5.03
C ARG A 38 5.47 -5.33 -5.03
N SER A 39 4.32 -5.31 -4.35
CA SER A 39 3.41 -6.45 -4.35
C SER A 39 2.87 -6.79 -5.76
N ARG A 40 2.84 -5.78 -6.64
CA ARG A 40 2.34 -5.87 -8.02
C ARG A 40 3.45 -6.06 -9.06
N GLU A 41 4.71 -6.21 -8.65
CA GLU A 41 5.86 -6.25 -9.57
C GLU A 41 5.82 -7.42 -10.58
N ASN A 42 5.10 -8.49 -10.25
CA ASN A 42 4.97 -9.70 -11.08
C ASN A 42 3.58 -9.82 -11.72
N GLU A 43 2.72 -8.81 -11.58
CA GLU A 43 1.44 -8.79 -12.29
C GLU A 43 1.67 -8.66 -13.79
N LEU A 44 0.72 -9.19 -14.58
CA LEU A 44 0.76 -9.01 -16.03
C LEU A 44 0.54 -7.53 -16.34
N GLU A 45 1.46 -6.97 -17.12
CA GLU A 45 1.30 -5.63 -17.66
C GLU A 45 0.29 -5.65 -18.81
N ILE A 46 -0.60 -4.65 -18.83
CA ILE A 46 -1.49 -4.36 -19.95
C ILE A 46 -1.10 -3.03 -20.57
N SER A 47 -1.41 -2.86 -21.84
CA SER A 47 -1.21 -1.58 -22.51
C SER A 47 -2.16 -0.51 -21.96
N TRP A 48 -1.77 0.75 -22.10
CA TRP A 48 -2.63 1.88 -21.72
C TRP A 48 -3.98 1.87 -22.47
N ASP A 49 -4.00 1.46 -23.74
CA ASP A 49 -5.22 1.40 -24.54
C ASP A 49 -6.17 0.30 -24.04
N GLU A 50 -5.63 -0.86 -23.64
CA GLU A 50 -6.41 -1.94 -23.02
C GLU A 50 -7.01 -1.49 -21.68
N LEU A 51 -6.20 -0.85 -20.81
CA LEU A 51 -6.66 -0.34 -19.52
C LEU A 51 -7.79 0.70 -19.70
N LYS A 52 -7.66 1.59 -20.68
CA LYS A 52 -8.67 2.61 -20.95
C LYS A 52 -10.02 2.00 -21.37
N GLN A 53 -9.99 0.97 -22.22
CA GLN A 53 -11.20 0.25 -22.64
C GLN A 53 -11.86 -0.48 -21.47
N GLU A 54 -11.06 -1.09 -20.59
CA GLU A 54 -11.57 -1.75 -19.38
C GLU A 54 -12.31 -0.77 -18.48
N LEU A 55 -11.70 0.38 -18.17
CA LEU A 55 -12.30 1.43 -17.34
C LEU A 55 -13.58 2.03 -17.96
N GLU A 56 -13.59 2.26 -19.27
CA GLU A 56 -14.79 2.74 -19.97
C GLU A 56 -15.93 1.70 -19.89
N THR A 57 -15.60 0.41 -20.04
CA THR A 57 -16.57 -0.69 -19.93
C THR A 57 -17.14 -0.79 -18.52
N GLU A 58 -16.29 -0.78 -17.49
CA GLU A 58 -16.73 -0.82 -16.09
C GLU A 58 -17.67 0.34 -15.74
N ASN A 59 -17.38 1.55 -16.23
CA ASN A 59 -18.22 2.71 -15.97
C ASN A 59 -19.61 2.57 -16.62
N THR A 60 -19.70 2.00 -17.83
CA THR A 60 -20.98 1.76 -18.52
C THR A 60 -21.82 0.62 -17.92
N LEU A 61 -21.20 -0.31 -17.19
CA LEU A 61 -21.89 -1.43 -16.54
C LEU A 61 -22.49 -1.04 -15.17
N ASN A 62 -22.05 0.08 -14.61
CA ASN A 62 -22.50 0.61 -13.33
C ASN A 62 -23.59 1.69 -13.46
N GLU A 63 -24.09 1.95 -14.69
CA GLU A 63 -25.24 2.80 -15.02
C GLU A 63 -26.49 1.97 -15.36
#